data_AF-A0A0Q6XLH3-F1
#
_entry.id   AF-A0A0Q6XLH3-F1
#
_cell.length_a   1.000
_cell.length_b   1.000
_cell.length_c   1.000
_cell.angle_alpha   90.00
_cell.angle_beta   90.00
_cell.angle_gamma   90.00
#
_symmetry.space_group_name_H-M   'P 1'
#
loop_
_entity.id
_entity.type
_entity.pdbx_description
1 polymer ?
#
loop_
_entity_poly.entity_id
_entity_poly.type
_entity_poly.pdbx_seq_one_letter_code
_entity_poly.pdbx_strand_id
1 'polypeptide(L)' 'MTAMLDTAQIAVMLGMTREYVTDRLTKRPDFPKPRLALSRKMKRWAEADIREWMEKQQQPA' A
#
# COMPACT_ATOMS: atom_id res chain seq x y z
N MET A 1 1.71 0.74 -18.59
CA MET A 1 0.40 0.96 -17.92
C MET A 1 0.65 0.90 -16.42
N THR A 2 0.33 1.95 -15.67
CA THR A 2 0.57 1.97 -14.22
C THR A 2 -0.62 1.34 -13.50
N ALA A 3 -0.47 0.12 -13.01
CA ALA A 3 -1.50 -0.53 -12.21
C ALA A 3 -1.71 0.24 -10.90
N MET A 4 -2.98 0.47 -10.55
CA MET A 4 -3.40 1.17 -9.35
C MET A 4 -4.07 0.17 -8.41
N LEU A 5 -3.54 0.06 -7.20
CA LEU A 5 -4.03 -0.85 -6.18
C LEU A 5 -4.87 -0.11 -5.14
N ASP A 6 -5.95 -0.74 -4.71
CA ASP A 6 -6.67 -0.36 -3.49
C ASP A 6 -6.15 -1.13 -2.26
N THR A 7 -6.71 -0.84 -1.08
CA THR A 7 -6.28 -1.51 0.15
C THR A 7 -6.59 -3.01 0.18
N ALA A 8 -7.59 -3.48 -0.57
CA ALA A 8 -7.91 -4.91 -0.65
C ALA A 8 -6.87 -5.64 -1.51
N GLN A 9 -6.49 -5.07 -2.64
CA GLN A 9 -5.45 -5.62 -3.51
C GLN A 9 -4.08 -5.63 -2.83
N ILE A 10 -3.73 -4.55 -2.12
CA ILE A 10 -2.50 -4.49 -1.31
C ILE A 10 -2.52 -5.57 -0.21
N ALA A 11 -3.66 -5.78 0.44
CA ALA A 11 -3.80 -6.81 1.47
C ALA A 11 -3.57 -8.21 0.92
N VAL A 12 -4.17 -8.54 -0.23
CA VAL A 12 -3.93 -9.81 -0.94
C VAL A 12 -2.46 -9.96 -1.32
N MET A 13 -1.84 -8.91 -1.86
CA MET A 13 -0.43 -8.91 -2.29
C MET A 13 0.53 -9.17 -1.12
N LEU A 14 0.22 -8.64 0.06
CA LEU A 14 1.05 -8.78 1.27
C LEU A 14 0.68 -10.00 2.13
N GLY A 15 -0.37 -10.76 1.77
CA GLY A 15 -0.90 -11.84 2.59
C GLY A 15 -1.46 -11.36 3.93
N MET A 16 -1.96 -10.12 3.99
CA MET A 16 -2.50 -9.48 5.19
C MET A 16 -4.01 -9.24 5.07
N THR A 17 -4.66 -8.86 6.17
CA THR A 17 -6.06 -8.43 6.14
C THR A 17 -6.19 -6.98 5.67
N ARG A 18 -7.31 -6.66 5.03
CA ARG A 18 -7.61 -5.30 4.56
C ARG A 18 -7.67 -4.29 5.71
N GLU A 19 -8.18 -4.72 6.86
CA GLU A 19 -8.26 -3.95 8.09
C GLU A 19 -6.86 -3.61 8.59
N TYR A 20 -5.94 -4.58 8.60
CA TYR A 20 -4.55 -4.35 8.99
C TYR A 20 -3.86 -3.35 8.05
N VAL A 21 -4.05 -3.50 6.74
CA VAL A 21 -3.49 -2.57 5.76
C VAL A 21 -4.04 -1.16 5.99
N THR A 22 -5.35 -1.02 6.13
CA THR A 22 -6.00 0.29 6.28
C THR A 22 -5.65 0.95 7.61
N ASP A 23 -5.74 0.24 8.73
CA ASP A 23 -5.61 0.84 10.06
C ASP A 23 -4.19 0.92 10.58
N ARG A 24 -3.29 0.04 10.14
CA ARG A 24 -1.89 0.04 10.57
C ARG A 24 -0.98 0.46 9.44
N LEU A 25 -1.02 -0.24 8.31
CA LEU A 25 -0.03 -0.07 7.26
C LEU A 25 -0.06 1.32 6.63
N THR A 26 -1.24 1.84 6.27
CA THR A 26 -1.35 3.19 5.67
C THR A 26 -1.00 4.34 6.61
N LYS A 27 -0.89 4.08 7.92
CA LYS A 27 -0.49 5.07 8.92
C LYS A 27 1.01 5.05 9.21
N ARG A 28 1.75 4.05 8.71
CA ARG A 28 3.19 4.02 8.95
C ARG A 28 3.88 5.14 8.17
N PRO A 29 4.87 5.82 8.76
CA PRO A 29 5.57 6.92 8.10
C PRO A 29 6.42 6.46 6.91
N ASP A 30 6.79 5.19 6.87
CA ASP A 30 7.55 4.56 5.78
C ASP A 30 6.66 4.07 4.63
N PHE A 31 5.34 3.99 4.81
CA PHE A 31 4.43 3.47 3.78
C PHE A 31 4.21 4.51 2.66
N PRO A 32 4.14 4.09 1.39
CA PRO A 32 3.97 5.01 0.26
C PRO A 32 2.68 5.83 0.37
N LYS A 33 2.77 7.08 -0.08
CA LYS A 33 1.63 7.99 -0.15
C LYS A 33 0.67 7.53 -1.26
N PRO A 34 -0.66 7.63 -1.05
CA PRO A 34 -1.62 7.31 -2.10
C PRO A 34 -1.49 8.29 -3.28
N ARG A 35 -1.48 7.76 -4.50
CA ARG A 35 -1.49 8.58 -5.72
C ARG A 35 -2.86 9.19 -6.00
N LEU A 36 -3.93 8.51 -5.57
CA LEU A 36 -5.29 9.03 -5.65
C LEU A 36 -5.92 8.95 -4.27
N ALA A 37 -6.41 10.08 -3.78
CA ALA A 37 -7.14 10.18 -2.53
C ALA A 37 -8.45 10.93 -2.78
N LEU A 38 -9.40 10.26 -3.45
CA LEU A 38 -10.71 10.84 -3.77
C LEU A 38 -11.62 10.90 -2.53
N SER A 39 -11.49 9.94 -1.63
CA SER A 39 -12.20 9.93 -0.35
C SER A 39 -11.46 9.09 0.68
N ARG A 40 -11.92 9.11 1.94
CA ARG A 40 -11.37 8.25 3.01
C ARG A 40 -11.38 6.76 2.65
N LYS A 41 -12.36 6.32 1.85
CA LYS A 41 -12.52 4.91 1.41
C LYS A 41 -11.92 4.64 0.02
N MET A 42 -11.81 5.66 -0.84
CA MET A 42 -11.24 5.54 -2.19
C MET A 42 -9.85 6.16 -2.24
N LYS A 43 -8.90 5.45 -1.63
CA LYS A 43 -7.49 5.69 -1.81
C LYS A 43 -6.90 4.63 -2.72
N ARG A 44 -6.05 5.04 -3.66
CA ARG A 44 -5.29 4.13 -4.52
C ARG A 44 -3.82 4.47 -4.52
N TRP A 45 -3.00 3.44 -4.60
CA TRP A 45 -1.56 3.49 -4.68
C TRP A 45 -1.11 2.95 -6.02
N ALA A 46 0.00 3.45 -6.55
CA ALA A 46 0.61 2.79 -7.69
C ALA A 46 1.22 1.46 -7.20
N GLU A 47 1.04 0.40 -7.97
CA GLU A 47 1.66 -0.89 -7.68
C GLU A 47 3.19 -0.76 -7.56
N ALA A 48 3.80 0.07 -8.41
CA ALA A 48 5.24 0.32 -8.39
C ALA A 48 5.72 0.87 -7.03
N ASP A 49 5.00 1.85 -6.46
CA ASP A 49 5.37 2.47 -5.18
C ASP A 49 5.25 1.45 -4.02
N ILE A 50 4.24 0.56 -4.08
CA ILE A 50 4.06 -0.53 -3.10
C ILE A 50 5.17 -1.57 -3.21
N ARG A 51 5.54 -1.95 -4.45
CA ARG A 51 6.60 -2.92 -4.70
C ARG A 51 7.97 -2.41 -4.25
N GLU A 52 8.29 -1.15 -4.57
CA GLU A 52 9.52 -0.51 -4.11
C GLU A 52 9.58 -0.44 -2.57
N TRP A 53 8.46 -0.14 -1.92
CA TRP A 53 8.37 -0.18 -0.47
C TRP A 53 8.60 -1.59 0.08
N MET A 54 8.03 -2.63 -0.53
CA MET A 54 8.26 -4.03 -0.13
C MET A 54 9.74 -4.42 -0.24
N GLU A 55 10.40 -4.04 -1.32
CA GLU A 55 11.83 -4.30 -1.53
C GLU A 55 12.68 -3.63 -0.43
N LYS A 56 12.36 -2.38 -0.07
CA LYS A 56 13.03 -1.66 1.03
C LYS A 56 12.80 -2.31 2.41
N GLN A 57 11.65 -2.95 2.64
CA GLN A 57 11.40 -3.69 3.90
C GLN A 57 12.14 -5.03 3.96
N GLN A 58 12.42 -5.65 2.81
CA GLN A 58 13.10 -6.94 2.72
C GLN A 58 14.63 -6.84 2.77
N GLN A 59 15.20 -5.63 2.70
CA GLN A 59 16.62 -5.40 3.01
C GLN A 59 16.77 -5.03 4.49
N PRO A 60 17.00 -6.00 5.40
CA PRO A 60 17.65 -5.68 6.66
C PRO A 60 19.09 -5.24 6.33
N ALA A 61 19.52 -4.15 6.96
CA ALA A 61 20.91 -3.68 6.92
C ALA A 61 21.88 -4.74 7.49
#